data_AF-A0A7V9BGF9-F1
#
_entry.id   AF-A0A7V9BGF9-F1
#
_cell.length_a   1.000
_cell.length_b   1.000
_cell.length_c   1.000
_cell.angle_alpha   90.00
_cell.angle_beta   90.00
_cell.angle_gamma   90.00
#
_symmetry.space_group_name_H-M   'P 1'
#
loop_
_entity.id
_entity.type
_entity.pdbx_description
1 polymer ?
#
loop_
_entity_poly.entity_id
_entity_poly.type
_entity_poly.pdbx_seq_one_letter_code
_entity_poly.pdbx_strand_id
1 'polypeptide(L)'
;MFEAWMKPFTNIGMNTMTIRDTGGTDHQAFDAVGLPGFHFIQDSIEYDTRTHHSNMDSYERVQEEDMRKNAVIVASFVYHAANRDQVLARKPLPPAQGTRRGTR
;
A
#
# COMPACT_ATOMS: atom_id res chain seq x y z
N MET A 1 -5.21 -0.81 15.28
CA MET A 1 -6.33 -0.67 14.31
C MET A 1 -6.21 -1.68 13.19
N PHE A 2 -5.18 -1.62 12.34
CA PHE A 2 -5.06 -2.56 11.21
C PHE A 2 -5.01 -4.03 11.61
N GLU A 3 -4.37 -4.38 12.72
CA GLU A 3 -4.41 -5.75 13.26
C GLU A 3 -5.84 -6.29 13.42
N ALA A 4 -6.79 -5.45 13.87
CA ALA A 4 -8.18 -5.84 14.00
C ALA A 4 -8.85 -6.09 12.64
N TRP A 5 -8.49 -5.30 11.62
CA TRP A 5 -9.01 -5.46 10.25
C TRP A 5 -8.38 -6.65 9.52
N MET A 6 -7.15 -7.03 9.89
CA MET A 6 -6.45 -8.20 9.35
C MET A 6 -6.99 -9.52 9.91
N LYS A 7 -7.50 -9.49 11.15
CA LYS A 7 -7.89 -10.70 11.89
C LYS A 7 -8.77 -11.69 11.07
N PRO A 8 -9.80 -11.25 10.32
CA PRO A 8 -10.63 -12.16 9.52
C PRO A 8 -9.89 -12.83 8.35
N PHE A 9 -8.73 -12.31 7.92
CA PHE A 9 -8.00 -12.74 6.74
C PHE A 9 -6.73 -13.56 7.06
N THR A 10 -6.52 -13.87 8.34
CA THR A 10 -5.35 -14.65 8.78
C THR A 10 -5.32 -16.06 8.18
N ASN A 11 -6.48 -16.67 7.98
CA ASN A 11 -6.64 -17.98 7.34
C ASN A 11 -6.38 -17.96 5.82
N ILE A 12 -6.37 -16.79 5.18
CA ILE A 12 -6.07 -16.62 3.75
C ILE A 12 -4.71 -15.95 3.51
N GLY A 13 -3.84 -15.92 4.53
CA GLY A 13 -2.43 -15.52 4.40
C GLY A 13 -2.10 -14.09 4.81
N MET A 14 -3.07 -13.27 5.23
CA MET A 14 -2.78 -11.91 5.71
C MET A 14 -2.32 -11.91 7.17
N ASN A 15 -1.03 -12.19 7.38
CA ASN A 15 -0.44 -12.36 8.72
C ASN A 15 0.72 -11.40 9.03
N THR A 16 1.10 -10.55 8.06
CA THR A 16 2.29 -9.70 8.18
C THR A 16 1.89 -8.23 8.27
N MET A 17 2.40 -7.55 9.31
CA MET A 17 2.30 -6.12 9.49
C MET A 17 3.69 -5.57 9.83
N THR A 18 4.09 -4.49 9.19
CA THR A 18 5.39 -3.87 9.40
C THR A 18 5.29 -2.35 9.36
N ILE A 19 6.16 -1.68 10.12
CA ILE A 19 6.38 -0.24 10.06
C ILE A 19 7.60 0.13 9.21
N ARG A 20 8.23 -0.87 8.57
CA ARG A 20 9.37 -0.64 7.67
C ARG A 20 8.92 0.12 6.44
N ASP A 21 9.80 0.97 5.95
CA ASP A 21 9.58 1.71 4.72
C ASP A 21 9.69 0.81 3.49
N THR A 22 8.99 1.21 2.43
CA THR A 22 9.12 0.68 1.08
C THR A 22 9.09 1.82 0.07
N GLY A 23 9.60 1.57 -1.14
CA GLY A 23 9.76 2.58 -2.19
C GLY A 23 9.13 2.18 -3.51
N GLY A 24 9.10 3.12 -4.46
CA GLY A 24 8.72 2.85 -5.85
C GLY A 24 7.21 2.68 -6.06
N THR A 25 6.37 3.23 -5.17
CA THR A 25 4.91 3.13 -5.27
C THR A 25 4.22 4.43 -4.84
N ASP A 26 2.99 4.64 -5.29
CA ASP A 26 2.32 5.95 -5.20
C ASP A 26 1.94 6.41 -3.79
N HIS A 27 1.84 5.49 -2.82
CA HIS A 27 1.51 5.86 -1.43
C HIS A 27 2.53 6.84 -0.82
N GLN A 28 3.77 6.84 -1.31
CA GLN A 28 4.83 7.75 -0.87
C GLN A 28 4.50 9.22 -1.14
N ALA A 29 3.76 9.52 -2.21
CA ALA A 29 3.36 10.89 -2.53
C ALA A 29 2.39 11.46 -1.49
N PHE A 30 1.53 10.63 -0.92
CA PHE A 30 0.62 11.00 0.18
C PHE A 30 1.39 11.17 1.49
N ASP A 31 2.26 10.21 1.81
CA ASP A 31 3.06 10.25 3.03
C ASP A 31 3.95 11.51 3.09
N ALA A 32 4.54 11.89 1.95
CA ALA A 32 5.40 13.07 1.81
C ALA A 32 4.72 14.40 2.19
N VAL A 33 3.39 14.47 2.13
CA VAL A 33 2.60 15.65 2.50
C VAL A 33 1.80 15.44 3.79
N GLY A 34 2.18 14.45 4.60
CA GLY A 34 1.56 14.15 5.89
C GLY A 34 0.20 13.47 5.80
N LEU A 35 -0.23 13.06 4.59
CA LEU A 35 -1.46 12.28 4.41
C LEU A 35 -1.18 10.79 4.67
N PRO A 36 -2.10 10.04 5.29
CA PRO A 36 -1.91 8.61 5.52
C PRO A 36 -1.84 7.86 4.19
N GLY A 37 -0.68 7.31 3.86
CA GLY A 37 -0.44 6.43 2.72
C GLY A 37 0.06 5.07 3.20
N PHE A 38 -0.49 4.00 2.64
CA PHE A 38 -0.12 2.63 2.99
C PHE A 38 0.05 1.78 1.74
N HIS A 39 0.85 0.73 1.84
CA HIS A 39 1.07 -0.26 0.80
C HIS A 39 0.79 -1.67 1.35
N PHE A 40 0.30 -2.57 0.50
CA PHE A 40 0.08 -3.96 0.85
C PHE A 40 1.30 -4.80 0.47
N ILE A 41 1.81 -5.56 1.43
CA ILE A 41 2.91 -6.49 1.20
C ILE A 41 2.36 -7.69 0.43
N GLN A 42 2.98 -8.00 -0.69
CA GLN A 42 2.66 -9.18 -1.51
C GLN A 42 3.79 -10.20 -1.39
N ASP A 43 3.46 -11.48 -1.61
CA ASP A 43 4.49 -12.48 -1.87
C ASP A 43 5.24 -12.09 -3.15
N SER A 44 6.57 -12.23 -3.15
CA SER A 44 7.37 -11.88 -4.30
C SER A 44 7.11 -12.80 -5.48
N ILE A 45 6.76 -14.07 -5.25
CA ILE A 45 6.58 -15.11 -6.29
C ILE A 45 7.79 -15.15 -7.25
N GLU A 46 7.73 -14.40 -8.35
CA GLU A 46 8.80 -14.22 -9.34
C GLU A 46 8.93 -12.76 -9.81
N TYR A 47 8.50 -11.80 -8.98
CA TYR A 47 8.47 -10.37 -9.27
C TYR A 47 9.84 -9.85 -9.70
N ASP A 48 10.82 -9.89 -8.80
CA ASP A 48 12.16 -9.32 -9.07
C ASP A 48 13.02 -10.17 -10.01
N THR A 49 12.74 -11.47 -10.13
CA THR A 49 13.63 -12.40 -10.84
C THR A 49 13.23 -12.64 -12.28
N ARG A 50 11.95 -12.44 -12.64
CA ARG A 50 11.45 -12.78 -13.98
C ARG A 50 10.44 -11.82 -14.58
N THR A 51 9.55 -11.22 -13.78
CA THR A 51 8.35 -10.54 -14.33
C THR A 51 8.48 -9.03 -14.33
N HIS A 52 8.97 -8.42 -13.25
CA HIS A 52 9.03 -6.96 -13.12
C HIS A 52 9.92 -6.33 -14.21
N HIS A 53 9.36 -5.32 -14.91
CA HIS A 53 10.04 -4.60 -15.99
C HIS A 53 10.62 -5.51 -17.09
N SER A 54 9.98 -6.66 -17.35
CA SER A 54 10.36 -7.56 -18.41
C SER A 54 9.22 -7.77 -19.40
N ASN A 55 9.53 -8.38 -20.54
CA ASN A 55 8.53 -8.84 -21.50
C ASN A 55 7.72 -10.06 -21.00
N MET A 56 8.01 -10.56 -19.80
CA MET A 56 7.28 -11.64 -19.15
C MET A 56 6.21 -11.12 -18.18
N ASP A 57 6.04 -9.81 -18.05
CA ASP A 57 4.90 -9.20 -17.36
C ASP A 57 3.64 -9.31 -18.25
N SER A 58 3.03 -10.48 -18.24
CA SER A 58 1.87 -10.80 -19.06
C SER A 58 0.71 -11.31 -18.21
N TYR A 59 -0.50 -11.27 -18.77
CA TYR A 59 -1.72 -11.70 -18.08
C TYR A 59 -1.63 -13.15 -17.57
N GLU A 60 -0.95 -14.02 -18.30
CA GLU A 60 -0.76 -15.43 -17.96
C GLU A 60 0.05 -15.64 -16.66
N ARG A 61 0.73 -14.60 -16.17
CA ARG A 61 1.47 -14.64 -14.90
C ARG A 61 0.64 -14.26 -13.69
N VAL A 62 -0.59 -13.81 -13.89
CA VAL A 62 -1.49 -13.44 -12.80
C VAL A 62 -2.03 -14.68 -12.10
N GLN A 63 -1.90 -14.73 -10.78
CA GLN A 63 -2.44 -15.79 -9.93
C GLN A 63 -3.90 -15.46 -9.60
N GLU A 64 -4.84 -16.10 -10.29
CA GLU A 64 -6.28 -15.81 -10.12
C GLU A 64 -6.76 -15.93 -8.67
N GLU A 65 -6.26 -16.92 -7.93
CA GLU A 65 -6.61 -17.11 -6.52
C GLU A 65 -6.14 -15.93 -5.66
N ASP A 66 -4.90 -15.47 -5.84
CA ASP A 66 -4.36 -14.36 -5.07
C ASP A 66 -4.98 -13.03 -5.45
N MET A 67 -5.36 -12.85 -6.73
CA MET A 67 -6.15 -11.69 -7.15
C MET A 67 -7.50 -11.62 -6.43
N ARG A 68 -8.20 -12.75 -6.27
CA ARG A 68 -9.46 -12.80 -5.52
C ARG A 68 -9.25 -12.47 -4.04
N LYS A 69 -8.23 -13.04 -3.40
CA LYS A 69 -7.86 -12.72 -2.01
C LYS A 69 -7.55 -11.23 -1.84
N ASN A 70 -6.70 -10.68 -2.71
CA ASN A 70 -6.29 -9.29 -2.69
C ASN A 70 -7.47 -8.34 -2.87
N ALA A 71 -8.38 -8.64 -3.80
CA ALA A 71 -9.58 -7.84 -4.03
C ALA A 71 -10.47 -7.77 -2.78
N VAL A 72 -10.69 -8.91 -2.11
CA VAL A 72 -11.47 -8.96 -0.85
C VAL A 72 -10.79 -8.18 0.28
N ILE A 73 -9.48 -8.34 0.44
CA ILE A 73 -8.71 -7.66 1.48
C ILE A 73 -8.74 -6.14 1.27
N VAL A 74 -8.41 -5.67 0.07
CA VAL A 74 -8.40 -4.24 -0.25
C VAL A 74 -9.80 -3.64 -0.10
N ALA A 75 -10.83 -4.29 -0.62
CA ALA A 75 -12.22 -3.83 -0.47
C ALA A 75 -12.62 -3.71 1.01
N SER A 76 -12.22 -4.65 1.85
CA SER A 76 -12.50 -4.64 3.29
C SER A 76 -11.78 -3.51 4.01
N PHE A 77 -10.51 -3.24 3.67
CA PHE A 77 -9.75 -2.12 4.22
C PHE A 77 -10.35 -0.78 3.82
N VAL A 78 -10.75 -0.62 2.55
CA VAL A 78 -11.42 0.58 2.05
C VAL A 78 -12.77 0.76 2.76
N TYR A 79 -13.56 -0.30 2.89
CA TYR A 79 -14.84 -0.27 3.58
C TYR A 79 -14.68 0.17 5.03
N HIS A 80 -13.75 -0.43 5.77
CA HIS A 80 -13.50 -0.02 7.15
C HIS A 80 -13.01 1.42 7.21
N ALA A 81 -12.03 1.81 6.40
CA ALA A 81 -11.51 3.18 6.39
C ALA A 81 -12.60 4.24 6.10
N ALA A 82 -13.50 3.95 5.16
CA ALA A 82 -14.58 4.85 4.78
C ALA A 82 -15.70 4.97 5.83
N ASN A 83 -15.93 3.94 6.64
CA ASN A 83 -17.03 3.86 7.58
C ASN A 83 -16.62 4.05 9.06
N ARG A 84 -15.39 4.50 9.34
CA ARG A 84 -14.99 4.87 10.70
C ARG A 84 -15.63 6.19 11.12
N ASP A 85 -15.96 6.30 12.40
CA ASP A 85 -16.41 7.56 13.01
C ASP A 85 -15.34 8.66 12.98
N GLN A 86 -14.07 8.26 13.02
CA GLN A 86 -12.93 9.16 13.04
C GLN A 86 -12.04 8.97 11.81
N VAL A 87 -11.47 10.08 11.32
CA VAL A 87 -10.44 10.05 10.27
C VAL A 87 -9.19 9.29 10.75
N LEU A 88 -8.37 8.83 9.82
CA LEU A 88 -7.07 8.23 10.15
C LEU A 88 -6.12 9.31 10.69
N ALA A 89 -5.30 8.93 11.68
CA ALA A 89 -4.29 9.80 12.23
C ALA A 89 -3.32 10.24 11.13
N ARG A 90 -3.06 11.55 11.03
CA ARG A 90 -2.18 12.15 10.03
C ARG A 90 -0.83 12.51 10.66
N LYS A 91 0.22 12.43 9.87
CA LYS A 91 1.52 12.99 10.27
C LYS A 91 1.44 14.53 10.21
N PRO A 92 2.27 15.26 10.98
CA PRO A 92 2.40 16.70 10.80
C PRO A 92 2.74 17.04 9.35
N LEU A 93 2.22 18.16 8.85
CA LEU A 93 2.58 18.63 7.52
C LEU A 93 4.08 18.95 7.47
N PRO A 94 4.76 18.65 6.34
CA PRO A 94 6.12 19.11 6.17
C PRO A 94 6.16 20.65 6.26
N PRO A 95 7.27 21.22 6.75
CA PRO A 95 7.44 22.67 6.75
C PRO A 95 7.29 23.22 5.33
N ALA A 96 6.67 24.40 5.21
CA ALA A 96 6.50 25.06 3.92
C ALA A 96 7.86 25.15 3.22
N GLN A 97 7.97 24.65 1.98
CA GLN A 97 9.16 24.86 1.18
C GLN A 97 9.30 26.37 0.98
N GLY A 98 10.29 26.96 1.65
CA GLY A 98 10.61 28.37 1.49
C GLY A 98 10.77 28.69 0.01
N THR A 99 10.24 29.85 -0.41
CA THR A 99 10.27 30.32 -1.80
C THR A 99 11.66 30.09 -2.39
N ARG A 100 11.80 29.09 -3.27
CA ARG A 100 13.01 28.94 -4.09
C ARG A 100 13.02 30.13 -5.05
N ARG A 101 13.60 31.24 -4.62
CA ARG A 101 14.01 32.33 -5.52
C ARG A 101 15.07 31.73 -6.44
N GLY A 102 14.63 31.26 -7.60
CA GLY A 102 15.53 30.89 -8.67
C GLY A 102 16.34 32.12 -9.06
N THR A 103 17.63 32.11 -8.76
CA THR A 103 18.59 32.98 -9.43
C THR A 103 18.75 32.43 -10.84
N ARG A 104 18.17 33.15 -11.80
CA ARG A 104 18.49 33.03 -13.21
C ARG A 104 19.85 33.64 -13.48
#